data_AF-A0A2P8K6P9-F1
#
_entry.id   AF-A0A2P8K6P9-F1
#
_cell.length_a   1.000
_cell.length_b   1.000
_cell.length_c   1.000
_cell.angle_alpha   90.00
_cell.angle_beta   90.00
_cell.angle_gamma   90.00
#
_symmetry.space_group_name_H-M   'P 1'
#
loop_
_entity.id
_entity.type
_entity.pdbx_description
1 polymer ?
#
loop_
_entity_poly.entity_id
_entity_poly.type
_entity_poly.pdbx_seq_one_letter_code
_entity_poly.pdbx_strand_id
1 'polypeptide(L)'
;YDIDLFRDLIASVAKVTGATDLTNKSLRVIADHIRSCAFLVADGVIPSNENRGYVLRRIIRRAIRHGNMLGAKDTFFWKLVAPLIDVMGSAGDELKQQQAQVEQVLKTEEEQFARTLERGLALLDEELSKLKGDT
;
A
#
# COMPACT_ATOMS: atom_id res chain seq x y z
N TYR A 1 15.93 2.32 -6.52
CA TYR A 1 14.72 1.54 -6.87
C TYR A 1 14.79 1.12 -8.33
N ASP A 2 16.00 0.85 -8.83
CA ASP A 2 16.30 0.84 -10.27
C ASP A 2 16.75 -0.52 -10.77
N ILE A 3 16.68 -1.53 -9.89
CA ILE A 3 16.84 -2.94 -10.24
C ILE A 3 15.55 -3.44 -10.91
N ASP A 4 15.67 -4.49 -11.71
CA ASP A 4 14.59 -5.02 -12.54
C ASP A 4 13.30 -5.30 -11.74
N LEU A 5 13.43 -5.98 -10.60
CA LEU A 5 12.32 -6.27 -9.68
C LEU A 5 11.51 -5.01 -9.31
N PHE A 6 12.19 -3.93 -8.94
CA PHE A 6 11.51 -2.70 -8.52
C PHE A 6 10.97 -1.91 -9.71
N ARG A 7 11.60 -1.97 -10.88
CA ARG A 7 11.09 -1.32 -12.09
C ARG A 7 9.74 -1.91 -12.48
N ASP A 8 9.64 -3.23 -12.51
CA ASP A 8 8.41 -3.94 -12.87
C ASP A 8 7.31 -3.73 -11.82
N LEU A 9 7.68 -3.76 -10.54
CA LEU A 9 6.73 -3.51 -9.46
C LEU A 9 6.24 -2.06 -9.45
N ILE A 10 7.12 -1.07 -9.68
CA ILE A 10 6.73 0.35 -9.79
C ILE A 10 5.81 0.58 -10.98
N ALA A 11 6.08 -0.05 -12.13
CA ALA A 11 5.19 0.02 -13.29
C ALA A 11 3.79 -0.56 -12.97
N SER A 12 3.74 -1.65 -12.20
CA SER A 12 2.48 -2.24 -11.73
C SER A 12 1.74 -1.31 -10.76
N VAL A 13 2.44 -0.64 -9.85
CA VAL A 13 1.86 0.40 -8.97
C VAL A 13 1.27 1.54 -9.80
N ALA A 14 2.02 2.05 -10.78
CA ALA A 14 1.55 3.12 -11.65
C ALA A 14 0.27 2.71 -12.39
N LYS A 15 0.22 1.48 -12.92
CA LYS A 15 -0.96 0.93 -13.59
C LYS A 15 -2.20 0.88 -12.69
N VAL A 16 -2.09 0.39 -11.46
CA VAL A 16 -3.25 0.24 -10.57
C VAL A 16 -3.68 1.55 -9.90
N THR A 17 -2.79 2.53 -9.80
CA THR A 17 -3.08 3.86 -9.22
C THR A 17 -3.49 4.89 -10.28
N GLY A 18 -3.18 4.66 -11.56
CA GLY A 18 -3.37 5.62 -12.64
C GLY A 18 -2.28 6.70 -12.72
N ALA A 19 -1.19 6.57 -11.97
CA ALA A 19 -0.09 7.51 -11.98
C ALA A 19 0.71 7.45 -13.29
N THR A 20 1.04 8.61 -13.85
CA THR A 20 1.83 8.72 -15.10
C THR A 20 3.29 9.11 -14.86
N ASP A 21 3.58 9.82 -13.77
CA ASP A 21 4.94 10.18 -13.37
C ASP A 21 5.62 9.03 -12.59
N LEU A 22 6.41 8.23 -13.31
CA LEU A 22 7.16 7.11 -12.73
C LEU A 22 8.28 7.54 -11.78
N THR A 23 8.61 8.83 -11.71
CA THR A 23 9.64 9.35 -10.79
C THR A 23 9.07 9.71 -9.41
N ASN A 24 7.74 9.75 -9.28
CA ASN A 24 7.07 10.12 -8.04
C ASN A 24 7.43 9.16 -6.88
N LYS A 25 7.92 9.73 -5.78
CA LYS A 25 8.35 8.97 -4.59
C LYS A 25 7.27 8.04 -4.02
N SER A 26 5.98 8.39 -4.19
CA SER A 26 4.87 7.57 -3.70
C SER A 26 4.84 6.18 -4.36
N LEU A 27 5.24 6.06 -5.63
CA LEU A 27 5.32 4.76 -6.30
C LEU A 27 6.32 3.82 -5.62
N ARG A 28 7.49 4.37 -5.25
CA ARG A 28 8.54 3.65 -4.53
C ARG A 28 8.09 3.21 -3.14
N VAL A 29 7.39 4.09 -2.43
CA VAL A 29 6.83 3.77 -1.11
C VAL A 29 5.81 2.65 -1.20
N ILE A 30 4.88 2.69 -2.16
CA ILE A 30 3.88 1.64 -2.32
C ILE A 30 4.53 0.31 -2.72
N ALA A 31 5.51 0.33 -3.63
CA ALA A 31 6.25 -0.86 -4.05
C ALA A 31 7.01 -1.54 -2.89
N ASP A 32 7.58 -0.76 -1.97
CA ASP A 32 8.21 -1.31 -0.76
C ASP A 32 7.17 -1.82 0.26
N HIS A 33 6.07 -1.08 0.43
CA HIS A 33 5.03 -1.45 1.38
C HIS A 33 4.29 -2.72 0.96
N ILE A 34 4.03 -2.96 -0.33
CA ILE A 34 3.37 -4.20 -0.75
C ILE A 34 4.23 -5.43 -0.42
N ARG A 35 5.57 -5.34 -0.60
CA ARG A 35 6.50 -6.41 -0.22
C ARG A 35 6.34 -6.76 1.26
N SER A 36 6.53 -5.77 2.14
CA SER A 36 6.47 -6.02 3.59
C SER A 36 5.08 -6.48 4.04
N CYS A 37 4.01 -5.86 3.56
CA CYS A 37 2.65 -6.22 3.94
C CYS A 37 2.26 -7.63 3.47
N ALA A 38 2.55 -7.98 2.21
CA ALA A 38 2.16 -9.27 1.65
C ALA A 38 2.87 -10.43 2.38
N PHE A 39 4.18 -10.33 2.60
CA PHE A 39 4.93 -11.35 3.33
C PHE A 39 4.52 -11.44 4.81
N LEU A 40 4.28 -10.31 5.49
CA LEU A 40 3.79 -10.35 6.87
C LEU A 40 2.44 -11.06 6.99
N VAL A 41 1.53 -10.87 6.03
CA VAL A 41 0.24 -11.56 6.02
C VAL A 41 0.41 -13.04 5.72
N ALA A 42 1.29 -13.40 4.78
CA ALA A 42 1.63 -14.80 4.50
C ALA A 42 2.26 -15.49 5.73
N ASP A 43 3.03 -14.77 6.54
CA ASP A 43 3.58 -15.27 7.81
C ASP A 43 2.55 -15.29 8.97
N GLY A 44 1.27 -15.03 8.68
CA GLY A 44 0.17 -15.12 9.63
C GLY A 44 -0.10 -13.84 10.45
N VAL A 45 0.53 -12.71 10.13
CA VAL A 45 0.23 -11.42 10.79
C VAL A 45 -1.05 -10.83 10.21
N ILE A 46 -2.05 -10.60 11.07
CA ILE A 46 -3.33 -9.99 10.70
C ILE A 46 -3.39 -8.53 11.18
N PRO A 47 -3.89 -7.57 10.38
CA PRO A 47 -4.07 -6.19 10.81
C PRO A 47 -4.90 -6.09 12.10
N SER A 48 -4.39 -5.36 13.08
CA SER A 48 -5.06 -5.19 14.39
C SER A 48 -4.72 -3.84 15.01
N ASN A 49 -5.23 -3.59 16.23
CA ASN A 49 -4.91 -2.38 17.00
C ASN A 49 -3.74 -2.56 17.97
N GLU A 50 -3.08 -3.72 17.99
CA GLU A 50 -2.02 -4.03 18.95
C GLU A 50 -0.82 -4.72 18.32
N ASN A 51 0.36 -4.55 18.91
CA ASN A 51 1.58 -5.30 18.61
C ASN A 51 1.93 -5.33 17.09
N ARG A 52 2.28 -6.51 16.56
CA ARG A 52 2.66 -6.72 15.16
C ARG A 52 1.53 -6.38 14.19
N GLY A 53 0.29 -6.72 14.54
CA GLY A 53 -0.87 -6.40 13.72
C GLY A 53 -1.09 -4.90 13.56
N TYR A 54 -0.76 -4.10 14.58
CA TYR A 54 -0.79 -2.64 14.46
C TYR A 54 0.31 -2.08 13.57
N VAL A 55 1.52 -2.66 13.61
CA VAL A 55 2.60 -2.28 12.68
C VAL A 55 2.15 -2.54 11.24
N LEU A 56 1.63 -3.74 10.95
CA LEU A 56 1.09 -4.09 9.64
C LEU A 56 -0.01 -3.11 9.20
N ARG A 57 -1.00 -2.86 10.05
CA ARG A 57 -2.08 -1.89 9.79
C ARG A 57 -1.54 -0.52 9.41
N ARG A 58 -0.53 -0.01 10.13
CA ARG A 58 0.07 1.31 9.83
C ARG A 58 0.75 1.34 8.45
N ILE A 59 1.46 0.27 8.08
CA ILE A 59 2.14 0.20 6.78
C ILE A 59 1.10 0.15 5.65
N ILE A 60 0.08 -0.71 5.78
CA ILE A 60 -1.04 -0.80 4.81
C ILE A 60 -1.69 0.57 4.62
N ARG A 61 -2.13 1.21 5.71
CA ARG A 61 -2.82 2.52 5.64
C ARG A 61 -1.93 3.62 5.06
N ARG A 62 -0.63 3.58 5.33
CA ARG A 62 0.32 4.52 4.71
C ARG A 62 0.47 4.29 3.21
N ALA A 63 0.49 3.03 2.75
CA ALA A 63 0.53 2.72 1.32
C ALA A 63 -0.73 3.25 0.61
N ILE A 64 -1.91 3.01 1.20
CA ILE A 64 -3.19 3.48 0.66
C ILE A 64 -3.23 5.01 0.60
N ARG A 65 -2.74 5.71 1.64
CA ARG A 65 -2.60 7.17 1.63
C ARG A 65 -1.70 7.65 0.48
N HIS A 66 -0.58 6.98 0.23
CA HIS A 66 0.27 7.29 -0.93
C HIS A 66 -0.45 7.04 -2.27
N GLY A 67 -1.31 6.02 -2.36
CA GLY A 67 -2.17 5.79 -3.52
C GLY A 67 -3.18 6.93 -3.73
N ASN A 68 -3.80 7.41 -2.65
CA ASN A 68 -4.69 8.58 -2.71
C ASN A 68 -3.93 9.85 -3.15
N MET A 69 -2.71 10.09 -2.67
CA MET A 69 -1.85 11.18 -3.17
C MET A 69 -1.49 11.07 -4.65
N LEU A 70 -1.54 9.86 -5.22
CA LEU A 70 -1.33 9.61 -6.66
C LEU A 70 -2.63 9.70 -7.47
N GLY A 71 -3.78 9.90 -6.82
CA GLY A 71 -5.09 9.99 -7.49
C GLY A 71 -5.81 8.66 -7.71
N ALA A 72 -5.42 7.58 -7.01
CA ALA A 72 -6.12 6.30 -7.09
C ALA A 72 -7.58 6.44 -6.63
N LYS A 73 -8.52 5.96 -7.44
CA LYS A 73 -9.97 6.09 -7.20
C LYS A 73 -10.61 4.83 -6.62
N ASP A 74 -10.11 3.66 -7.02
CA ASP A 74 -10.63 2.37 -6.60
C ASP A 74 -9.64 1.68 -5.66
N THR A 75 -10.10 0.62 -4.98
CA THR A 75 -9.21 -0.27 -4.24
C THR A 75 -8.14 -0.84 -5.16
N PHE A 76 -6.88 -0.73 -4.76
CA PHE A 76 -5.75 -1.03 -5.63
C PHE A 76 -4.68 -1.88 -4.94
N PHE A 77 -4.53 -1.80 -3.62
CA PHE A 77 -3.34 -2.30 -2.96
C PHE A 77 -3.22 -3.82 -3.04
N TRP A 78 -4.35 -4.53 -2.87
CA TRP A 78 -4.40 -5.99 -3.03
C TRP A 78 -4.07 -6.47 -4.45
N LYS A 79 -4.30 -5.65 -5.48
CA LYS A 79 -4.01 -5.99 -6.89
C LYS A 79 -2.52 -6.10 -7.17
N LEU A 80 -1.67 -5.65 -6.24
CA LEU A 80 -0.21 -5.71 -6.34
C LEU A 80 0.37 -7.03 -5.82
N VAL A 81 -0.43 -7.91 -5.20
CA VAL A 81 0.04 -9.22 -4.71
C VAL A 81 0.49 -10.10 -5.88
N ALA A 82 -0.30 -10.21 -6.94
CA ALA A 82 0.08 -11.00 -8.11
C ALA A 82 1.35 -10.46 -8.81
N PRO A 83 1.47 -9.16 -9.15
CA PRO A 83 2.73 -8.59 -9.66
C PRO A 83 3.92 -8.81 -8.74
N LEU A 84 3.72 -8.76 -7.41
CA LEU A 84 4.77 -9.04 -6.45
C LEU A 84 5.24 -10.50 -6.53
N ILE A 85 4.32 -11.47 -6.61
CA ILE A 85 4.66 -12.89 -6.76
C ILE A 85 5.51 -13.11 -8.00
N ASP A 86 5.11 -12.51 -9.13
CA ASP A 86 5.81 -12.67 -10.42
C ASP A 86 7.27 -12.18 -10.35
N VAL A 87 7.52 -11.04 -9.72
CA VAL A 87 8.87 -10.47 -9.63
C VAL A 87 9.75 -11.11 -8.54
N MET A 88 9.17 -11.85 -7.60
CA MET A 88 9.90 -12.52 -6.51
C MET A 88 10.46 -13.89 -6.91
N GLY A 89 10.02 -14.48 -8.03
CA GLY A 89 10.46 -15.80 -8.47
C GLY A 89 10.24 -16.86 -7.36
N SER A 90 11.22 -17.73 -7.14
CA SER A 90 11.13 -18.79 -6.11
C SER A 90 10.99 -18.26 -4.68
N ALA A 91 11.44 -17.04 -4.40
CA ALA A 91 11.23 -16.42 -3.08
C ALA A 91 9.76 -16.03 -2.84
N GLY A 92 8.92 -16.06 -3.88
CA GLY A 92 7.48 -15.81 -3.82
C GLY A 92 6.62 -17.07 -3.69
N ASP A 93 7.19 -18.28 -3.65
CA ASP A 93 6.40 -19.53 -3.67
C ASP A 93 5.47 -19.66 -2.46
N GLU A 94 5.93 -19.28 -1.27
CA GLU A 94 5.10 -19.27 -0.05
C GLU A 94 3.98 -18.23 -0.13
N LEU A 95 4.30 -17.03 -0.63
CA LEU A 95 3.30 -15.98 -0.88
C LEU A 95 2.26 -16.42 -1.92
N LYS A 96 2.69 -17.14 -2.95
CA LYS A 96 1.82 -17.68 -4.01
C LYS A 96 0.82 -18.69 -3.48
N GLN A 97 1.22 -19.56 -2.55
CA GLN A 97 0.33 -20.52 -1.91
C GLN A 97 -0.79 -19.83 -1.11
N GLN A 98 -0.50 -18.64 -0.56
CA GLN A 98 -1.43 -17.87 0.27
C GLN A 98 -2.06 -16.67 -0.46
N GLN A 99 -1.89 -16.57 -1.78
CA GLN A 99 -2.27 -15.38 -2.57
C GLN A 99 -3.70 -14.89 -2.27
N ALA A 100 -4.69 -15.78 -2.34
CA ALA A 100 -6.09 -15.42 -2.15
C ALA A 100 -6.37 -14.87 -0.74
N GLN A 101 -5.73 -15.44 0.29
CA GLN A 101 -5.86 -14.95 1.66
C GLN A 101 -5.22 -13.57 1.81
N VAL A 102 -4.00 -13.39 1.29
CA VAL A 102 -3.27 -12.11 1.35
C VAL A 102 -4.05 -11.02 0.63
N GLU A 103 -4.54 -11.28 -0.58
CA GLU A 103 -5.38 -10.36 -1.34
C GLU A 103 -6.63 -9.95 -0.56
N GLN A 104 -7.34 -10.92 0.04
CA GLN A 104 -8.56 -10.62 0.80
C GLN A 104 -8.29 -9.79 2.06
N VAL A 105 -7.19 -10.07 2.80
CA VAL A 105 -6.80 -9.30 3.98
C VAL A 105 -6.48 -7.85 3.61
N LEU A 106 -5.65 -7.65 2.59
CA LEU A 106 -5.27 -6.31 2.13
C LEU A 106 -6.48 -5.53 1.61
N LYS A 107 -7.34 -6.19 0.82
CA LYS A 107 -8.58 -5.59 0.30
C LYS A 107 -9.51 -5.14 1.43
N THR A 108 -9.71 -6.00 2.44
CA THR A 108 -10.62 -5.71 3.57
C THR A 108 -10.11 -4.52 4.38
N GLU A 109 -8.81 -4.46 4.70
CA GLU A 109 -8.25 -3.32 5.45
C GLU A 109 -8.28 -2.02 4.60
N GLU A 110 -8.06 -2.11 3.29
CA GLU A 110 -8.18 -0.97 2.37
C GLU A 110 -9.60 -0.41 2.33
N GLU A 111 -10.61 -1.27 2.13
CA GLU A 111 -12.02 -0.89 2.13
C GLU A 111 -12.47 -0.31 3.48
N GLN A 112 -11.96 -0.87 4.59
CA GLN A 112 -12.24 -0.36 5.92
C GLN A 112 -11.66 1.04 6.13
N PHE A 113 -10.42 1.28 5.69
CA PHE A 113 -9.74 2.56 5.86
C PHE A 113 -10.29 3.65 4.92
N ALA A 114 -10.68 3.28 3.69
CA ALA A 114 -11.25 4.19 2.71
C ALA A 114 -12.46 4.96 3.26
N ARG A 115 -13.28 4.34 4.12
CA ARG A 115 -14.45 4.97 4.77
C ARG A 115 -14.11 6.24 5.55
N THR A 116 -12.88 6.37 6.02
CA THR A 116 -12.44 7.49 6.86
C THR A 116 -11.28 8.28 6.27
N LEU A 117 -10.59 7.74 5.27
CA LEU A 117 -9.38 8.37 4.71
C LEU A 117 -9.66 9.76 4.16
N GLU A 118 -10.62 9.91 3.25
CA GLU A 118 -10.93 11.21 2.62
C GLU A 118 -11.36 12.26 3.64
N ARG A 119 -12.26 11.88 4.56
CA ARG A 119 -12.70 12.75 5.65
C ARG A 119 -11.55 13.16 6.57
N GLY A 120 -10.66 12.22 6.89
CA GLY A 120 -9.49 12.48 7.72
C GLY A 120 -8.47 13.40 7.05
N LEU A 121 -8.28 13.26 5.73
CA LEU A 121 -7.42 14.15 4.94
C LEU A 121 -8.01 15.55 4.83
N ALA A 122 -9.31 15.68 4.57
CA ALA A 122 -9.99 16.98 4.54
C ALA A 122 -9.87 17.73 5.88
N LEU A 123 -10.08 17.02 7.00
CA LEU A 123 -9.89 17.58 8.34
C LEU A 123 -8.43 17.99 8.59
N LEU A 124 -7.47 17.15 8.17
CA LEU A 124 -6.05 17.48 8.30
C LEU A 124 -5.70 18.74 7.50
N ASP A 125 -6.15 18.86 6.26
CA ASP A 125 -5.89 20.00 5.40
C ASP A 125 -6.53 21.28 5.95
N GLU A 126 -7.75 21.18 6.49
CA GLU A 126 -8.41 22.29 7.19
C GLU A 126 -7.57 22.78 8.37
N GLU A 127 -7.11 21.88 9.24
CA GLU A 127 -6.30 22.26 10.42
C GLU A 127 -4.91 22.79 10.03
N LEU A 128 -4.29 22.23 8.99
CA LEU A 128 -3.02 22.75 8.45
C LEU A 128 -3.18 24.17 7.86
N SER A 129 -4.33 24.48 7.25
CA SER A 129 -4.60 25.83 6.71
C SER A 129 -4.77 26.89 7.79
N LYS A 130 -5.23 26.49 8.98
CA LYS A 130 -5.39 27.37 10.15
C LYS A 130 -4.11 27.54 10.95
N LEU A 131 -3.13 26.66 10.76
CA LEU A 131 -1.84 26.71 11.44
C LEU A 131 -1.04 27.91 10.94
N LYS A 132 -1.17 29.05 11.62
CA LYS A 132 -0.21 30.16 11.49
C LYS A 132 1.05 29.75 12.27
N GLY A 133 2.13 29.45 11.55
CA GLY A 133 3.41 29.19 12.18
C GLY A 133 3.94 30.46 12.83
N ASP A 134 4.13 30.45 14.15
CA ASP A 134 5.18 31.26 14.76
C ASP A 134 6.50 30.54 14.44
N THR A 135 7.19 31.03 13.42
CA THR A 135 8.59 30.67 13.14
C THR A 135 9.37 31.94 12.88
#